data_AF-A0A168IX03-F1
#
_entry.id   AF-A0A168IX03-F1
#
_cell.length_a   1.000
_cell.length_b   1.000
_cell.length_c   1.000
_cell.angle_alpha   90.00
_cell.angle_beta   90.00
_cell.angle_gamma   90.00
#
_symmetry.space_group_name_H-M   'P 1'
#
loop_
_entity.id
_entity.type
_entity.pdbx_description
1 polymer ?
#
loop_
_entity_poly.entity_id
_entity_poly.type
_entity_poly.pdbx_seq_one_letter_code
_entity_poly.pdbx_strand_id
1 'polypeptide(L)'
;MDRLPGELLLYILSHLNFRDKLQCNLVSPEWHSCLKQTILYQALVFRNSTHLRQTIEFFTDTSCRESVHRLDMTFCELPVASFMNLSLVFPKLKYLHIADFDPKFKAPRRPLEMEAAILSSLEKSVQRWEYMQGIVERSGSYPILMSFLKAPKPVHLTSINITYNKRHGSIGKYQHNLRSLIRLTKNAPLLEQFCARFTFVSLLDFEELHQNCPKLHTISITTHVCDSTTDLDKWFDSEADYNHFLPYHRANMEGVLVEKTAQSLRHLKIKLAKSFMSVRETEMTVLTIGNWLHYIGQKYPNLTTVDMHKISNGLEGMQAPEKQFEQHMSFALSQMTSLQVFNSNLVPLTASVVQSIPNTTAKLSQCTLYSFRHYTIQKQLERMQSLNNLDQLTVLHLISNKNDKQRSPLKFKLLETFSNLTHLSFTSQVSNCKKQVSDILANTPHLETLTLSGVCPVALNPAPPLCMASNKLKVLQIRRFNFFDPSDWFDLNLALKNDILPHCPLLRRFDFSTVRAEYRSDVSFLLALDFRNSHHLQKVNINLLASTSYRIDGQKTEIALCPLAVYPFLPKGFSEYTACTLIDLPHPVVFNKDAIE
;
A
#
# COMPACT_ATOMS: atom_id res chain seq x y z
N MET A 1 -37.40 -5.03 -14.57
CA MET A 1 -36.68 -5.30 -13.31
C MET A 1 -37.61 -5.87 -12.24
N ASP A 2 -38.86 -5.39 -12.11
CA ASP A 2 -39.87 -5.94 -11.16
C ASP A 2 -40.33 -7.38 -11.45
N ARG A 3 -39.93 -7.92 -12.62
CA ARG A 3 -40.12 -9.33 -13.00
C ARG A 3 -38.94 -10.22 -12.61
N LEU A 4 -37.85 -9.66 -12.09
CA LEU A 4 -36.69 -10.44 -11.68
C LEU A 4 -36.96 -11.07 -10.30
N PRO A 5 -36.53 -12.33 -10.07
CA PRO A 5 -36.42 -12.89 -8.73
C PRO A 5 -35.64 -11.96 -7.81
N GLY A 6 -36.07 -11.87 -6.55
CA GLY A 6 -35.46 -10.97 -5.56
C GLY A 6 -33.96 -11.21 -5.39
N GLU A 7 -33.51 -12.46 -5.49
CA GLU A 7 -32.11 -12.84 -5.40
C GLU A 7 -31.27 -12.26 -6.52
N LEU A 8 -31.78 -12.28 -7.76
CA LEU A 8 -31.11 -11.68 -8.92
C LEU A 8 -31.09 -10.16 -8.84
N LEU A 9 -32.19 -9.56 -8.35
CA LEU A 9 -32.24 -8.12 -8.11
C LEU A 9 -31.20 -7.70 -7.06
N LEU A 10 -31.12 -8.40 -5.93
CA LEU A 10 -30.12 -8.15 -4.88
C LEU A 10 -28.70 -8.35 -5.39
N TYR A 11 -28.46 -9.38 -6.21
CA TYR A 11 -27.16 -9.61 -6.85
C TYR A 11 -26.77 -8.43 -7.74
N ILE A 12 -27.64 -7.99 -8.65
CA ILE A 12 -27.39 -6.84 -9.53
C ILE A 12 -27.09 -5.58 -8.71
N LEU A 13 -27.94 -5.29 -7.72
CA LEU A 13 -27.80 -4.08 -6.91
C LEU A 13 -26.58 -4.14 -5.98
N SER A 14 -26.06 -5.33 -5.64
CA SER A 14 -24.83 -5.48 -4.85
C SER A 14 -23.58 -4.93 -5.58
N HIS A 15 -23.63 -4.88 -6.92
CA HIS A 15 -22.56 -4.31 -7.76
C HIS A 15 -22.62 -2.78 -7.88
N LEU A 16 -23.71 -2.15 -7.41
CA LEU A 16 -23.86 -0.70 -7.45
C LEU A 16 -23.12 -0.03 -6.28
N ASN A 17 -22.59 1.17 -6.51
CA ASN A 17 -22.06 1.99 -5.43
C ASN A 17 -23.20 2.59 -4.59
N PHE A 18 -22.87 3.16 -3.42
CA PHE A 18 -23.88 3.71 -2.51
C PHE A 18 -24.76 4.81 -3.14
N ARG A 19 -24.16 5.67 -3.99
CA ARG A 19 -24.88 6.76 -4.67
C ARG A 19 -25.89 6.19 -5.68
N ASP A 20 -25.50 5.19 -6.45
CA ASP A 20 -26.37 4.54 -7.42
C ASP A 20 -27.51 3.78 -6.73
N LYS A 21 -27.22 3.12 -5.59
CA LYS A 21 -28.25 2.50 -4.74
C LYS A 21 -29.26 3.52 -4.23
N LEU A 22 -28.82 4.72 -3.83
CA LEU A 22 -29.71 5.80 -3.43
C LEU A 22 -30.61 6.28 -4.57
N GLN A 23 -30.10 6.36 -5.80
CA GLN A 23 -30.94 6.71 -6.96
C GLN A 23 -31.97 5.61 -7.25
N CYS A 24 -31.56 4.34 -7.17
CA CYS A 24 -32.48 3.20 -7.32
C CYS A 24 -33.57 3.19 -6.24
N ASN A 25 -33.27 3.68 -5.04
CA ASN A 25 -34.20 3.81 -3.92
C ASN A 25 -35.33 4.84 -4.16
N LEU A 26 -35.23 5.64 -5.23
CA LEU A 26 -36.25 6.63 -5.63
C LEU A 26 -37.16 6.14 -6.77
N VAL A 27 -36.90 4.94 -7.33
CA VAL A 27 -37.61 4.43 -8.51
C VAL A 27 -39.05 4.03 -8.19
N SER A 28 -39.26 3.22 -7.14
CA SER A 28 -40.58 2.79 -6.70
C SER A 28 -40.62 2.47 -5.20
N PRO A 29 -41.82 2.39 -4.58
CA PRO A 29 -41.97 1.97 -3.18
C PRO A 29 -41.46 0.55 -2.90
N GLU A 30 -41.61 -0.40 -3.84
CA GLU A 30 -41.12 -1.77 -3.64
C GLU A 30 -39.59 -1.80 -3.60
N TRP A 31 -38.94 -1.09 -4.52
CA TRP A 31 -37.49 -0.95 -4.55
C TRP A 31 -36.98 -0.24 -3.32
N HIS A 32 -37.71 0.78 -2.88
CA HIS A 32 -37.39 1.51 -1.68
C HIS A 32 -37.33 0.59 -0.45
N SER A 33 -38.37 -0.23 -0.27
CA SER A 33 -38.44 -1.19 0.83
C SER A 33 -37.34 -2.25 0.72
N CYS A 34 -37.18 -2.83 -0.48
CA CYS A 34 -36.18 -3.88 -0.73
C CYS A 34 -34.76 -3.38 -0.45
N LEU A 35 -34.39 -2.21 -0.98
CA LEU A 35 -33.04 -1.63 -0.84
C LEU A 35 -32.71 -1.29 0.61
N LYS A 36 -33.63 -0.62 1.30
CA LYS A 36 -33.44 -0.23 2.70
C LYS A 36 -33.23 -1.42 3.62
N GLN A 37 -33.92 -2.53 3.39
CA GLN A 37 -33.88 -3.70 4.27
C GLN A 37 -32.69 -4.64 4.01
N THR A 38 -32.01 -4.52 2.87
CA THR A 38 -31.05 -5.55 2.43
C THR A 38 -29.62 -5.04 2.22
N ILE A 39 -29.42 -4.09 1.31
CA ILE A 39 -28.08 -3.79 0.76
C ILE A 39 -27.68 -2.32 0.80
N LEU A 40 -28.62 -1.41 1.09
CA LEU A 40 -28.35 0.02 1.08
C LEU A 40 -27.38 0.39 2.21
N TYR A 41 -27.61 -0.12 3.41
CA TYR A 41 -26.84 0.19 4.62
C TYR A 41 -25.76 -0.83 4.96
N GLN A 42 -25.45 -1.76 4.04
CA GLN A 42 -24.53 -2.87 4.30
C GLN A 42 -23.14 -2.43 4.76
N ALA A 43 -22.65 -1.29 4.25
CA ALA A 43 -21.37 -0.70 4.62
C ALA A 43 -21.54 0.81 4.86
N LEU A 44 -21.24 1.24 6.08
CA LEU A 44 -21.27 2.64 6.49
C LEU A 44 -19.84 3.13 6.73
N VAL A 45 -19.52 4.32 6.19
CA VAL A 45 -18.21 4.94 6.31
C VAL A 45 -18.38 6.35 6.86
N PHE A 46 -17.71 6.63 7.97
CA PHE A 46 -17.76 7.90 8.66
C PHE A 46 -16.37 8.51 8.76
N ARG A 47 -16.30 9.81 8.42
CA ARG A 47 -15.15 10.70 8.66
C ARG A 47 -15.50 11.90 9.54
N ASN A 48 -16.75 11.98 10.00
CA ASN A 48 -17.28 13.09 10.78
C ASN A 48 -18.07 12.53 11.97
N SER A 49 -17.71 12.99 13.18
CA SER A 49 -18.30 12.54 14.45
C SER A 49 -19.78 12.93 14.61
N THR A 50 -20.22 14.02 14.00
CA THR A 50 -21.62 14.48 14.04
C THR A 50 -22.51 13.56 13.22
N HIS A 51 -22.10 13.22 11.99
CA HIS A 51 -22.83 12.28 11.14
C HIS A 51 -22.90 10.89 11.75
N LEU A 52 -21.82 10.44 12.40
CA LEU A 52 -21.80 9.18 13.12
C LEU A 52 -22.85 9.16 14.24
N ARG A 53 -22.92 10.22 15.07
CA ARG A 53 -23.90 10.34 16.16
C ARG A 53 -25.35 10.32 15.65
N GLN A 54 -25.67 11.15 14.65
CA GLN A 54 -26.98 11.17 14.02
C GLN A 54 -27.37 9.82 13.44
N THR A 55 -26.39 9.10 12.87
CA THR A 55 -26.64 7.77 12.31
C THR A 55 -26.89 6.72 13.39
N ILE A 56 -26.16 6.78 14.52
CA ILE A 56 -26.40 5.92 15.68
C ILE A 56 -27.83 6.13 16.19
N GLU A 57 -28.27 7.39 16.34
CA GLU A 57 -29.63 7.74 16.75
C GLU A 57 -30.66 7.17 15.75
N PHE A 58 -30.46 7.39 14.45
CA PHE A 58 -31.32 6.84 13.40
C PHE A 58 -31.44 5.31 13.45
N PHE A 59 -30.35 4.58 13.72
CA PHE A 59 -30.39 3.12 13.76
C PHE A 59 -30.83 2.52 15.10
N THR A 60 -30.97 3.34 16.15
CA THR A 60 -31.40 2.85 17.46
C THR A 60 -32.84 2.31 17.40
N ASP A 61 -33.72 2.99 16.66
CA ASP A 61 -35.16 2.70 16.61
C ASP A 61 -35.64 2.14 15.25
N THR A 62 -34.74 1.74 14.36
CA THR A 62 -35.10 1.25 13.03
C THR A 62 -34.86 -0.25 12.84
N SER A 63 -35.77 -0.90 12.10
CA SER A 63 -35.62 -2.30 11.68
C SER A 63 -34.42 -2.53 10.74
N CYS A 64 -33.89 -1.46 10.14
CA CYS A 64 -32.78 -1.51 9.19
C CYS A 64 -31.42 -1.78 9.86
N ARG A 65 -31.33 -1.71 11.18
CA ARG A 65 -30.07 -1.81 11.94
C ARG A 65 -29.34 -3.15 11.75
N GLU A 66 -30.08 -4.20 11.45
CA GLU A 66 -29.56 -5.53 11.16
C GLU A 66 -28.89 -5.67 9.79
N SER A 67 -29.19 -4.76 8.86
CA SER A 67 -28.59 -4.78 7.51
C SER A 67 -27.14 -4.29 7.50
N VAL A 68 -26.68 -3.64 8.58
CA VAL A 68 -25.34 -3.08 8.68
C VAL A 68 -24.32 -4.18 9.01
N HIS A 69 -23.48 -4.52 8.03
CA HIS A 69 -22.45 -5.55 8.17
C HIS A 69 -21.03 -4.99 8.27
N ARG A 70 -20.82 -3.74 7.87
CA ARG A 70 -19.53 -3.07 7.94
C ARG A 70 -19.66 -1.64 8.44
N LEU A 71 -18.83 -1.29 9.42
CA LEU A 71 -18.72 0.05 9.97
C LEU A 71 -17.26 0.50 9.91
N ASP A 72 -17.01 1.61 9.22
CA ASP A 72 -15.71 2.26 9.13
C ASP A 72 -15.77 3.63 9.80
N MET A 73 -15.02 3.79 10.88
CA MET A 73 -14.94 5.00 11.67
C MET A 73 -13.49 5.49 11.64
N THR A 74 -13.17 6.30 10.64
CA THR A 74 -11.84 6.90 10.52
C THR A 74 -11.91 8.37 10.97
N PHE A 75 -11.04 8.80 11.89
CA PHE A 75 -11.02 10.18 12.41
C PHE A 75 -12.34 10.67 13.04
N CYS A 76 -13.15 9.76 13.58
CA CYS A 76 -14.41 10.10 14.23
C CYS A 76 -14.25 10.04 15.75
N GLU A 77 -14.38 11.19 16.42
CA GLU A 77 -14.49 11.23 17.88
C GLU A 77 -15.85 10.67 18.32
N LEU A 78 -15.83 9.63 19.15
CA LEU A 78 -17.00 9.00 19.75
C LEU A 78 -16.74 8.75 21.24
N PRO A 79 -17.58 9.22 22.16
CA PRO A 79 -17.43 8.87 23.57
C PRO A 79 -17.50 7.34 23.77
N VAL A 80 -16.69 6.79 24.68
CA VAL A 80 -16.65 5.33 24.94
C VAL A 80 -18.02 4.76 25.30
N ALA A 81 -18.85 5.51 26.03
CA ALA A 81 -20.22 5.10 26.33
C ALA A 81 -21.05 4.88 25.06
N SER A 82 -20.95 5.77 24.08
CA SER A 82 -21.62 5.64 22.79
C SER A 82 -21.02 4.50 21.97
N PHE A 83 -19.70 4.30 22.04
CA PHE A 83 -19.04 3.15 21.40
C PHE A 83 -19.57 1.82 21.94
N MET A 84 -19.72 1.70 23.26
CA MET A 84 -20.28 0.51 23.91
C MET A 84 -21.74 0.22 23.50
N ASN A 85 -22.46 1.20 22.93
CA ASN A 85 -23.81 0.97 22.42
C ASN A 85 -23.82 0.48 20.96
N LEU A 86 -22.69 0.55 20.25
CA LEU A 86 -22.63 0.12 18.84
C LEU A 86 -22.97 -1.36 18.65
N SER A 87 -22.72 -2.20 19.65
CA SER A 87 -23.11 -3.61 19.58
C SER A 87 -24.61 -3.85 19.69
N LEU A 88 -25.34 -2.92 20.31
CA LEU A 88 -26.80 -2.93 20.35
C LEU A 88 -27.40 -2.31 19.09
N VAL A 89 -26.78 -1.25 18.58
CA VAL A 89 -27.24 -0.57 17.35
C VAL A 89 -26.94 -1.43 16.13
N PHE A 90 -25.78 -2.06 16.02
CA PHE A 90 -25.37 -2.88 14.88
C PHE A 90 -25.07 -4.32 15.31
N PRO A 91 -26.10 -5.14 15.60
CA PRO A 91 -25.92 -6.47 16.17
C PRO A 91 -25.32 -7.49 15.21
N LYS A 92 -25.53 -7.32 13.89
CA LYS A 92 -25.03 -8.23 12.83
C LYS A 92 -23.74 -7.76 12.18
N LEU A 93 -22.98 -6.91 12.87
CA LEU A 93 -21.73 -6.35 12.35
C LEU A 93 -20.69 -7.46 12.11
N LYS A 94 -20.15 -7.51 10.88
CA LYS A 94 -19.10 -8.46 10.47
C LYS A 94 -17.72 -7.82 10.38
N TYR A 95 -17.67 -6.53 10.06
CA TYR A 95 -16.42 -5.80 9.88
C TYR A 95 -16.44 -4.46 10.62
N LEU A 96 -15.41 -4.24 11.43
CA LEU A 96 -15.23 -3.00 12.17
C LEU A 96 -13.86 -2.40 11.85
N HIS A 97 -13.84 -1.16 11.37
CA HIS A 97 -12.62 -0.37 11.23
C HIS A 97 -12.69 0.85 12.13
N ILE A 98 -11.73 0.98 13.02
CA ILE A 98 -11.66 2.04 14.03
C ILE A 98 -10.28 2.68 14.03
N ALA A 99 -10.26 4.00 14.10
CA ALA A 99 -9.12 4.80 14.53
C ALA A 99 -9.35 5.31 15.96
N ASP A 100 -8.33 5.92 16.57
CA ASP A 100 -8.48 6.62 17.86
C ASP A 100 -9.76 7.46 17.88
N PHE A 101 -10.68 7.11 18.78
CA PHE A 101 -12.04 7.64 18.80
C PHE A 101 -12.37 8.38 20.10
N ASP A 102 -11.64 8.21 21.21
CA ASP A 102 -11.96 8.94 22.44
C ASP A 102 -11.37 10.37 22.42
N PRO A 103 -12.21 11.43 22.42
CA PRO A 103 -11.75 12.82 22.42
C PRO A 103 -10.91 13.19 23.65
N LYS A 104 -10.93 12.37 24.72
CA LYS A 104 -10.22 12.63 25.97
C LYS A 104 -8.71 12.39 25.93
N PHE A 105 -8.11 12.04 24.79
CA PHE A 105 -6.64 12.11 24.63
C PHE A 105 -6.05 13.51 24.88
N LYS A 106 -6.89 14.54 25.00
CA LYS A 106 -6.55 15.91 25.39
C LYS A 106 -7.00 16.31 26.80
N ALA A 107 -7.62 15.42 27.57
CA ALA A 107 -8.23 15.70 28.88
C ALA A 107 -7.44 15.05 30.04
N PRO A 108 -7.59 15.51 31.29
CA PRO A 108 -6.91 14.92 32.46
C PRO A 108 -7.24 13.44 32.63
N ARG A 109 -6.24 12.66 33.05
CA ARG A 109 -6.36 11.21 33.28
C ARG A 109 -7.45 10.91 34.31
N ARG A 110 -8.32 9.94 34.00
CA ARG A 110 -9.33 9.45 34.95
C ARG A 110 -8.66 8.68 36.09
N PRO A 111 -9.30 8.56 37.27
CA PRO A 111 -8.87 7.64 38.30
C PRO A 111 -8.78 6.20 37.76
N LEU A 112 -7.80 5.42 38.23
CA LEU A 112 -7.54 4.05 37.76
C LEU A 112 -8.75 3.12 37.90
N GLU A 113 -9.50 3.24 39.00
CA GLU A 113 -10.69 2.43 39.26
C GLU A 113 -11.80 2.69 38.24
N MET A 114 -12.01 3.96 37.88
CA MET A 114 -13.00 4.34 36.87
C MET A 114 -12.61 3.79 35.50
N GLU A 115 -11.32 3.87 35.16
CA GLU A 115 -10.82 3.35 33.88
C GLU A 115 -10.96 1.83 33.80
N ALA A 116 -10.67 1.10 34.90
CA ALA A 116 -10.88 -0.34 34.99
C ALA A 116 -12.36 -0.73 34.82
N ALA A 117 -13.28 0.02 35.42
CA ALA A 117 -14.72 -0.22 35.29
C ALA A 117 -15.21 0.00 33.85
N ILE A 118 -14.69 1.03 33.18
CA ILE A 118 -14.97 1.32 31.76
C ILE A 118 -14.44 0.18 30.88
N LEU A 119 -13.20 -0.28 31.09
CA LEU A 119 -12.61 -1.37 30.31
C LEU A 119 -13.39 -2.69 30.49
N SER A 120 -13.84 -2.99 31.71
CA SER A 120 -14.69 -4.16 31.98
C SER A 120 -16.05 -4.08 31.28
N SER A 121 -16.66 -2.90 31.27
CA SER A 121 -17.94 -2.67 30.58
C SER A 121 -17.79 -2.75 29.06
N LEU A 122 -16.68 -2.18 28.55
CA LEU A 122 -16.32 -2.21 27.14
C LEU A 122 -16.12 -3.64 26.65
N GLU A 123 -15.41 -4.44 27.43
CA GLU A 123 -15.17 -5.86 27.13
C GLU A 123 -16.49 -6.62 26.95
N LYS A 124 -17.42 -6.51 27.91
CA LYS A 124 -18.74 -7.14 27.80
C LYS A 124 -19.55 -6.63 26.61
N SER A 125 -19.43 -5.35 26.26
CA SER A 125 -20.16 -4.78 25.12
C SER A 125 -19.63 -5.31 23.78
N VAL A 126 -18.31 -5.30 23.59
CA VAL A 126 -17.68 -5.71 22.33
C VAL A 126 -17.89 -7.21 22.07
N GLN A 127 -17.90 -8.02 23.12
CA GLN A 127 -18.16 -9.47 23.03
C GLN A 127 -19.59 -9.82 22.58
N ARG A 128 -20.53 -8.86 22.51
CA ARG A 128 -21.88 -9.10 21.97
C ARG A 128 -21.90 -9.28 20.45
N TRP A 129 -20.85 -8.90 19.74
CA TRP A 129 -20.76 -9.10 18.30
C TRP A 129 -20.44 -10.56 17.94
N GLU A 130 -21.48 -11.36 17.76
CA GLU A 130 -21.31 -12.79 17.46
C GLU A 130 -20.77 -13.06 16.05
N TYR A 131 -21.07 -12.18 15.08
CA TYR A 131 -20.77 -12.40 13.66
C TYR A 131 -19.48 -11.73 13.17
N MET A 132 -18.66 -11.23 14.07
CA MET A 132 -17.46 -10.47 13.69
C MET A 132 -16.45 -11.35 12.95
N GLN A 133 -16.09 -10.93 11.74
CA GLN A 133 -15.13 -11.60 10.86
C GLN A 133 -13.85 -10.80 10.71
N GLY A 134 -13.90 -9.46 10.78
CA GLY A 134 -12.69 -8.65 10.64
C GLY A 134 -12.68 -7.39 11.50
N ILE A 135 -11.56 -7.16 12.19
CA ILE A 135 -11.33 -5.94 12.97
C ILE A 135 -10.05 -5.26 12.47
N VAL A 136 -10.18 -3.98 12.15
CA VAL A 136 -9.07 -3.08 11.88
C VAL A 136 -9.00 -2.05 13.00
N GLU A 137 -7.97 -2.11 13.83
CA GLU A 137 -7.78 -1.25 14.98
C GLU A 137 -6.53 -0.39 14.81
N ARG A 138 -6.73 0.92 14.67
CA ARG A 138 -5.68 1.95 14.61
C ARG A 138 -5.76 2.83 15.85
N SER A 139 -5.79 2.21 17.03
CA SER A 139 -5.87 2.92 18.30
C SER A 139 -4.86 2.42 19.32
N GLY A 140 -4.35 3.33 20.13
CA GLY A 140 -3.53 3.00 21.31
C GLY A 140 -4.28 3.14 22.64
N SER A 141 -5.55 3.52 22.60
CA SER A 141 -6.32 4.00 23.75
C SER A 141 -7.09 2.88 24.45
N TYR A 142 -7.86 2.11 23.69
CA TYR A 142 -8.70 1.04 24.19
C TYR A 142 -8.47 -0.22 23.35
N PRO A 143 -8.17 -1.37 23.97
CA PRO A 143 -7.79 -2.58 23.26
C PRO A 143 -9.03 -3.36 22.81
N ILE A 144 -9.73 -2.87 21.79
CA ILE A 144 -11.02 -3.42 21.33
C ILE A 144 -10.87 -4.87 20.88
N LEU A 145 -9.87 -5.15 20.05
CA LEU A 145 -9.59 -6.49 19.55
C LEU A 145 -9.26 -7.48 20.68
N MET A 146 -8.43 -7.08 21.64
CA MET A 146 -8.11 -7.96 22.77
C MET A 146 -9.36 -8.23 23.60
N SER A 147 -10.18 -7.21 23.84
CA SER A 147 -11.44 -7.33 24.57
C SER A 147 -12.40 -8.30 23.87
N PHE A 148 -12.45 -8.25 22.54
CA PHE A 148 -13.22 -9.19 21.73
C PHE A 148 -12.69 -10.62 21.85
N LEU A 149 -11.37 -10.83 21.73
CA LEU A 149 -10.75 -12.15 21.78
C LEU A 149 -10.78 -12.80 23.16
N LYS A 150 -11.01 -12.04 24.24
CA LYS A 150 -11.25 -12.58 25.58
C LYS A 150 -12.62 -13.27 25.73
N ALA A 151 -13.46 -13.25 24.69
CA ALA A 151 -14.73 -13.93 24.71
C ALA A 151 -14.57 -15.39 25.19
N PRO A 152 -15.51 -15.91 25.99
CA PRO A 152 -15.42 -17.27 26.54
C PRO A 152 -15.58 -18.36 25.47
N LYS A 153 -15.97 -18.00 24.24
CA LYS A 153 -16.16 -18.91 23.11
C LYS A 153 -15.25 -18.51 21.95
N PRO A 154 -14.83 -19.48 21.11
CA PRO A 154 -14.13 -19.16 19.87
C PRO A 154 -14.95 -18.21 18.98
N VAL A 155 -14.28 -17.23 18.40
CA VAL A 155 -14.88 -16.21 17.55
C VAL A 155 -14.69 -16.53 16.07
N HIS A 156 -15.51 -15.92 15.22
CA HIS A 156 -15.50 -16.11 13.76
C HIS A 156 -14.49 -15.20 13.02
N LEU A 157 -13.49 -14.66 13.73
CA LEU A 157 -12.51 -13.77 13.11
C LEU A 157 -11.67 -14.50 12.07
N THR A 158 -11.65 -13.93 10.86
CA THR A 158 -10.79 -14.34 9.75
C THR A 158 -9.71 -13.30 9.45
N SER A 159 -9.88 -12.05 9.90
CA SER A 159 -8.90 -10.97 9.65
C SER A 159 -8.67 -10.07 10.86
N ILE A 160 -7.41 -9.92 11.24
CA ILE A 160 -6.94 -8.97 12.26
C ILE A 160 -5.99 -7.97 11.62
N ASN A 161 -6.19 -6.68 11.87
CA ASN A 161 -5.28 -5.63 11.43
C ASN A 161 -5.10 -4.57 12.51
N ILE A 162 -3.99 -4.63 13.22
CA ILE A 162 -3.64 -3.68 14.28
C ILE A 162 -2.55 -2.72 13.83
N THR A 163 -2.67 -1.46 14.23
CA THR A 163 -1.63 -0.45 14.05
C THR A 163 -1.46 0.31 15.35
N TYR A 164 -0.35 0.06 16.05
CA TYR A 164 -0.01 0.82 17.24
C TYR A 164 0.68 2.14 16.85
N ASN A 165 0.49 3.17 17.66
CA ASN A 165 1.08 4.49 17.40
C ASN A 165 2.60 4.44 17.57
N LYS A 166 3.34 4.94 16.57
CA LYS A 166 4.82 5.01 16.54
C LYS A 166 5.45 5.72 17.74
N ARG A 167 4.71 6.63 18.41
CA ARG A 167 5.25 7.47 19.50
C ARG A 167 5.11 6.85 20.89
N HIS A 168 4.28 5.82 21.06
CA HIS A 168 4.10 5.15 22.35
C HIS A 168 4.88 3.84 22.33
N GLY A 169 5.72 3.60 23.35
CA GLY A 169 6.63 2.47 23.46
C GLY A 169 5.96 1.11 23.24
N SER A 170 5.80 0.72 21.98
CA SER A 170 5.19 -0.56 21.60
C SER A 170 6.01 -1.75 22.09
N ILE A 171 7.31 -1.52 22.30
CA ILE A 171 8.22 -2.46 22.96
C ILE A 171 8.06 -2.42 24.48
N GLY A 172 8.04 -1.22 25.10
CA GLY A 172 7.85 -1.08 26.55
C GLY A 172 6.58 -1.72 27.09
N LYS A 173 5.53 -1.73 26.26
CA LYS A 173 4.23 -2.36 26.55
C LYS A 173 4.04 -3.69 25.82
N TYR A 174 5.12 -4.35 25.41
CA TYR A 174 5.07 -5.57 24.61
C TYR A 174 4.21 -6.66 25.25
N GLN A 175 4.40 -6.91 26.55
CA GLN A 175 3.64 -7.90 27.31
C GLN A 175 2.13 -7.62 27.26
N HIS A 176 1.75 -6.37 27.50
CA HIS A 176 0.35 -5.95 27.59
C HIS A 176 -0.33 -5.75 26.24
N ASN A 177 0.44 -5.51 25.17
CA ASN A 177 -0.09 -5.27 23.84
C ASN A 177 -0.02 -6.54 22.98
N LEU A 178 1.02 -6.64 22.14
CA LEU A 178 1.11 -7.69 21.13
C LEU A 178 1.14 -9.08 21.76
N ARG A 179 1.91 -9.27 22.83
CA ARG A 179 2.08 -10.60 23.40
C ARG A 179 0.78 -11.17 23.95
N SER A 180 0.04 -10.35 24.70
CA SER A 180 -1.29 -10.71 25.19
C SER A 180 -2.27 -10.94 24.03
N LEU A 181 -2.18 -10.15 22.96
CA LEU A 181 -2.98 -10.36 21.76
C LEU A 181 -2.69 -11.73 21.10
N ILE A 182 -1.42 -12.08 20.88
CA ILE A 182 -1.01 -13.35 20.27
C ILE A 182 -1.54 -14.53 21.09
N ARG A 183 -1.43 -14.49 22.43
CA ARG A 183 -1.98 -15.53 23.31
C ARG A 183 -3.49 -15.69 23.17
N LEU A 184 -4.21 -14.59 22.96
CA LEU A 184 -5.66 -14.59 22.80
C LEU A 184 -6.11 -15.06 21.41
N THR A 185 -5.22 -15.14 20.41
CA THR A 185 -5.56 -15.64 19.07
C THR A 185 -5.98 -17.12 19.06
N LYS A 186 -5.69 -17.90 20.11
CA LYS A 186 -6.25 -19.25 20.29
C LYS A 186 -7.78 -19.28 20.25
N ASN A 187 -8.44 -18.16 20.58
CA ASN A 187 -9.88 -18.01 20.50
C ASN A 187 -10.35 -17.62 19.09
N ALA A 188 -9.46 -17.44 18.11
CA ALA A 188 -9.77 -17.16 16.70
C ALA A 188 -9.15 -18.22 15.76
N PRO A 189 -9.55 -19.50 15.86
CA PRO A 189 -8.93 -20.58 15.09
C PRO A 189 -9.18 -20.50 13.58
N LEU A 190 -10.12 -19.65 13.14
CA LEU A 190 -10.45 -19.40 11.74
C LEU A 190 -9.65 -18.24 11.12
N LEU A 191 -8.67 -17.69 11.85
CA LEU A 191 -7.91 -16.54 11.39
C LEU A 191 -7.09 -16.89 10.14
N GLU A 192 -7.33 -16.15 9.06
CA GLU A 192 -6.65 -16.30 7.77
C GLU A 192 -5.65 -15.17 7.51
N GLN A 193 -5.88 -13.99 8.09
CA GLN A 193 -5.07 -12.80 7.89
C GLN A 193 -4.68 -12.15 9.22
N PHE A 194 -3.38 -11.99 9.43
CA PHE A 194 -2.84 -11.27 10.59
C PHE A 194 -1.96 -10.11 10.13
N CYS A 195 -2.33 -8.89 10.49
CA CYS A 195 -1.54 -7.70 10.21
C CYS A 195 -1.24 -6.93 11.48
N ALA A 196 0.03 -6.62 11.72
CA ALA A 196 0.46 -5.81 12.85
C ALA A 196 1.50 -4.77 12.46
N ARG A 197 1.22 -3.48 12.70
CA ARG A 197 2.13 -2.38 12.32
C ARG A 197 2.68 -1.63 13.52
N PHE A 198 3.97 -1.28 13.43
CA PHE A 198 4.73 -0.49 14.41
C PHE A 198 4.75 -1.11 15.81
N THR A 199 4.99 -2.42 15.85
CA THR A 199 5.08 -3.22 17.09
C THR A 199 6.41 -3.98 17.13
N PHE A 200 6.75 -4.62 18.24
CA PHE A 200 7.84 -5.61 18.26
C PHE A 200 7.23 -7.00 18.14
N VAL A 201 7.67 -7.78 17.16
CA VAL A 201 7.27 -9.18 16.96
C VAL A 201 8.52 -10.06 17.02
N SER A 202 8.43 -11.18 17.71
CA SER A 202 9.50 -12.18 17.79
C SER A 202 9.21 -13.45 16.97
N LEU A 203 10.24 -14.27 16.75
CA LEU A 203 10.08 -15.60 16.17
C LEU A 203 9.26 -16.55 17.06
N LEU A 204 9.29 -16.39 18.39
CA LEU A 204 8.43 -17.14 19.30
C LEU A 204 6.96 -16.76 19.16
N ASP A 205 6.65 -15.47 18.91
CA ASP A 205 5.27 -15.07 18.63
C ASP A 205 4.76 -15.71 17.34
N PHE A 206 5.65 -15.89 16.36
CA PHE A 206 5.31 -16.58 15.11
C PHE A 206 4.96 -18.05 15.36
N GLU A 207 5.78 -18.78 16.12
CA GLU A 207 5.49 -20.18 16.47
C GLU A 207 4.11 -20.31 17.14
N GLU A 208 3.83 -19.50 18.15
CA GLU A 208 2.55 -19.55 18.85
C GLU A 208 1.37 -19.07 17.99
N LEU A 209 1.57 -18.06 17.16
CA LEU A 209 0.53 -17.59 16.24
C LEU A 209 0.12 -18.72 15.28
N HIS A 210 1.07 -19.48 14.75
CA HIS A 210 0.77 -20.64 13.89
C HIS A 210 0.16 -21.81 14.64
N GLN A 211 0.55 -22.02 15.90
CA GLN A 211 -0.07 -23.01 16.76
C GLN A 211 -1.55 -22.69 16.99
N ASN A 212 -1.86 -21.42 17.26
CA ASN A 212 -3.21 -20.93 17.53
C ASN A 212 -4.07 -20.83 16.26
N CYS A 213 -3.47 -20.47 15.12
CA CYS A 213 -4.17 -20.12 13.90
C CYS A 213 -3.63 -20.91 12.69
N PRO A 214 -3.95 -22.22 12.57
CA PRO A 214 -3.42 -23.09 11.52
C PRO A 214 -3.94 -22.76 10.10
N LYS A 215 -4.95 -21.87 9.99
CA LYS A 215 -5.51 -21.41 8.71
C LYS A 215 -4.91 -20.09 8.23
N LEU A 216 -3.83 -19.60 8.84
CA LEU A 216 -3.20 -18.36 8.39
C LEU A 216 -2.64 -18.49 6.97
N HIS A 217 -3.15 -17.65 6.07
CA HIS A 217 -2.72 -17.56 4.68
C HIS A 217 -1.87 -16.29 4.43
N THR A 218 -2.14 -15.22 5.19
CA THR A 218 -1.47 -13.92 5.03
C THR A 218 -0.96 -13.38 6.37
N ILE A 219 0.33 -13.08 6.43
CA ILE A 219 0.94 -12.34 7.54
C ILE A 219 1.57 -11.06 7.00
N SER A 220 1.22 -9.91 7.59
CA SER A 220 1.84 -8.63 7.28
C SER A 220 2.24 -7.86 8.53
N ILE A 221 3.54 -7.83 8.83
CA ILE A 221 4.08 -7.13 9.99
C ILE A 221 4.93 -5.94 9.61
N THR A 222 4.87 -4.89 10.41
CA THR A 222 5.91 -3.84 10.47
C THR A 222 6.47 -3.86 11.89
N THR A 223 7.63 -4.48 12.06
CA THR A 223 8.24 -4.79 13.36
C THR A 223 9.46 -3.92 13.63
N HIS A 224 9.69 -3.54 14.88
CA HIS A 224 10.90 -2.84 15.31
C HIS A 224 12.07 -3.81 15.50
N VAL A 225 13.25 -3.40 15.06
CA VAL A 225 14.52 -4.09 15.39
C VAL A 225 15.21 -3.33 16.51
N CYS A 226 15.52 -4.05 17.59
CA CYS A 226 16.20 -3.52 18.77
C CYS A 226 17.71 -3.66 18.59
N ASP A 227 18.42 -2.53 18.49
CA ASP A 227 19.82 -2.52 18.08
C ASP A 227 20.83 -2.42 19.24
N SER A 228 20.41 -2.02 20.44
CA SER A 228 21.28 -1.95 21.64
C SER A 228 20.58 -2.51 22.88
N THR A 229 21.26 -3.31 23.67
CA THR A 229 20.77 -3.76 24.98
C THR A 229 20.89 -2.69 26.06
N THR A 230 21.83 -1.75 25.90
CA THR A 230 22.20 -0.73 26.89
C THR A 230 21.17 0.38 27.10
N ASP A 231 20.14 0.46 26.26
CA ASP A 231 19.01 1.41 26.42
C ASP A 231 17.64 0.72 26.35
N LEU A 232 17.59 -0.61 26.27
CA LEU A 232 16.32 -1.34 26.22
C LEU A 232 15.59 -1.28 27.55
N ASP A 233 16.32 -1.35 28.66
CA ASP A 233 15.80 -1.20 30.02
C ASP A 233 14.98 0.10 30.18
N LYS A 234 15.46 1.21 29.60
CA LYS A 234 14.77 2.51 29.61
C LYS A 234 13.43 2.52 28.86
N TRP A 235 13.15 1.50 28.06
CA TRP A 235 11.91 1.42 27.31
C TRP A 235 10.78 0.81 28.13
N PHE A 236 11.09 0.17 29.26
CA PHE A 236 10.12 -0.50 30.11
C PHE A 236 9.88 0.30 31.38
N ASP A 237 8.62 0.34 31.81
CA ASP A 237 8.22 1.02 33.05
C ASP A 237 8.61 0.18 34.29
N SER A 238 8.85 -1.13 34.12
CA SER A 238 9.20 -2.06 35.19
C SER A 238 10.23 -3.12 34.77
N GLU A 239 11.00 -3.62 35.74
CA GLU A 239 11.95 -4.72 35.53
C GLU A 239 11.23 -6.03 35.14
N ALA A 240 10.01 -6.25 35.65
CA ALA A 240 9.20 -7.42 35.32
C ALA A 240 8.85 -7.45 33.82
N ASP A 241 8.47 -6.31 33.24
CA ASP A 241 8.16 -6.21 31.80
C ASP A 241 9.41 -6.43 30.93
N TYR A 242 10.55 -5.89 31.36
CA TYR A 242 11.83 -6.12 30.69
C TYR A 242 12.24 -7.60 30.72
N ASN A 243 12.17 -8.23 31.89
CA ASN A 243 12.49 -9.65 32.06
C ASN A 243 11.52 -10.55 31.27
N HIS A 244 10.25 -10.16 31.14
CA HIS A 244 9.30 -10.86 30.28
C HIS A 244 9.63 -10.72 28.79
N PHE A 245 10.09 -9.55 28.36
CA PHE A 245 10.45 -9.25 26.98
C PHE A 245 11.73 -9.96 26.54
N LEU A 246 12.72 -10.08 27.43
CA LEU A 246 14.08 -10.53 27.11
C LEU A 246 14.16 -11.87 26.36
N PRO A 247 13.42 -12.94 26.72
CA PRO A 247 13.43 -14.20 25.96
C PRO A 247 12.95 -14.04 24.51
N TYR A 248 11.96 -13.19 24.25
CA TYR A 248 11.44 -12.92 22.91
C TYR A 248 12.41 -12.08 22.08
N HIS A 249 13.13 -11.17 22.74
CA HIS A 249 14.25 -10.47 22.11
C HIS A 249 15.37 -11.43 21.72
N ARG A 250 15.79 -12.31 22.64
CA ARG A 250 16.81 -13.35 22.38
C ARG A 250 16.41 -14.29 21.26
N ALA A 251 15.15 -14.72 21.20
CA ALA A 251 14.65 -15.56 20.11
C ALA A 251 14.89 -14.95 18.70
N ASN A 252 14.86 -13.63 18.57
CA ASN A 252 15.20 -12.98 17.30
C ASN A 252 16.71 -13.02 17.02
N MET A 253 17.56 -12.89 18.05
CA MET A 253 19.02 -12.77 17.94
C MET A 253 19.76 -14.10 17.90
N GLU A 254 19.22 -15.11 18.57
CA GLU A 254 19.75 -16.47 18.70
C GLU A 254 19.05 -17.44 17.73
N GLY A 255 17.87 -17.06 17.23
CA GLY A 255 17.01 -17.92 16.42
C GLY A 255 16.10 -18.80 17.28
N VAL A 256 15.21 -19.53 16.61
CA VAL A 256 14.34 -20.53 17.24
C VAL A 256 14.29 -21.77 16.37
N LEU A 257 14.10 -22.93 16.99
CA LEU A 257 13.82 -24.16 16.27
C LEU A 257 12.41 -24.10 15.68
N VAL A 258 12.28 -24.46 14.41
CA VAL A 258 10.97 -24.61 13.76
C VAL A 258 10.33 -25.90 14.22
N GLU A 259 9.25 -25.81 15.00
CA GLU A 259 8.54 -27.00 15.50
C GLU A 259 7.78 -27.73 14.38
N LYS A 260 7.06 -26.96 13.55
CA LYS A 260 6.25 -27.47 12.44
C LYS A 260 6.17 -26.46 11.31
N THR A 261 6.23 -26.92 10.07
CA THR A 261 6.03 -26.06 8.89
C THR A 261 4.60 -25.53 8.80
N ALA A 262 4.45 -24.25 8.46
CA ALA A 262 3.15 -23.61 8.28
C ALA A 262 2.72 -23.74 6.80
N GLN A 263 2.07 -24.86 6.50
CA GLN A 263 1.72 -25.27 5.12
C GLN A 263 0.66 -24.36 4.47
N SER A 264 -0.16 -23.66 5.25
CA SER A 264 -1.23 -22.77 4.78
C SER A 264 -0.73 -21.39 4.34
N LEU A 265 0.41 -20.93 4.85
CA LEU A 265 0.87 -19.57 4.61
C LEU A 265 1.26 -19.40 3.13
N ARG A 266 0.73 -18.37 2.48
CA ARG A 266 0.95 -18.05 1.06
C ARG A 266 1.58 -16.68 0.86
N HIS A 267 1.26 -15.72 1.72
CA HIS A 267 1.74 -14.34 1.60
C HIS A 267 2.40 -13.88 2.90
N LEU A 268 3.68 -13.52 2.81
CA LEU A 268 4.44 -12.98 3.93
C LEU A 268 4.97 -11.60 3.59
N LYS A 269 4.65 -10.63 4.46
CA LYS A 269 5.14 -9.27 4.37
C LYS A 269 5.76 -8.82 5.68
N ILE A 270 7.04 -8.49 5.69
CA ILE A 270 7.79 -8.06 6.87
C ILE A 270 8.47 -6.73 6.57
N LYS A 271 8.15 -5.71 7.35
CA LYS A 271 8.86 -4.43 7.32
C LYS A 271 9.58 -4.20 8.63
N LEU A 272 10.91 -4.16 8.58
CA LEU A 272 11.79 -3.94 9.71
C LEU A 272 12.01 -2.44 9.88
N ALA A 273 11.39 -1.85 10.90
CA ALA A 273 11.62 -0.46 11.29
C ALA A 273 12.82 -0.39 12.23
N LYS A 274 13.81 0.43 11.90
CA LYS A 274 14.92 0.70 12.81
C LYS A 274 14.42 1.44 14.05
N SER A 275 14.92 1.08 15.23
CA SER A 275 14.76 1.88 16.44
C SER A 275 15.22 3.33 16.18
N PHE A 276 14.50 4.30 16.73
CA PHE A 276 14.80 5.74 16.56
C PHE A 276 16.18 6.15 17.10
N MET A 277 16.83 5.31 17.89
CA MET A 277 18.04 5.63 18.66
C MET A 277 19.35 5.21 17.98
N SER A 278 19.33 4.30 17.00
CA SER A 278 20.56 3.75 16.42
C SER A 278 20.87 4.38 15.06
N VAL A 279 22.00 5.07 14.96
CA VAL A 279 22.50 5.67 13.69
C VAL A 279 23.19 4.62 12.81
N ARG A 280 23.86 3.63 13.42
CA ARG A 280 24.59 2.56 12.72
C ARG A 280 23.86 1.22 12.82
N GLU A 281 24.11 0.32 11.87
CA GLU A 281 23.68 -1.07 12.02
C GLU A 281 24.58 -1.76 13.02
N THR A 282 23.99 -2.53 13.92
CA THR A 282 24.73 -3.30 14.91
C THR A 282 24.79 -4.75 14.49
N GLU A 283 25.74 -5.50 15.04
CA GLU A 283 25.81 -6.95 14.90
C GLU A 283 24.47 -7.61 15.25
N MET A 284 23.73 -7.07 16.22
CA MET A 284 22.40 -7.54 16.62
C MET A 284 21.36 -7.38 15.51
N THR A 285 21.38 -6.27 14.77
CA THR A 285 20.50 -6.08 13.61
C THR A 285 20.76 -7.18 12.58
N VAL A 286 22.03 -7.49 12.34
CA VAL A 286 22.45 -8.49 11.36
C VAL A 286 21.98 -9.87 11.79
N LEU A 287 22.31 -10.28 13.02
CA LEU A 287 21.90 -11.57 13.58
C LEU A 287 20.38 -11.75 13.50
N THR A 288 19.63 -10.70 13.88
CA THR A 288 18.17 -10.71 13.79
C THR A 288 17.70 -10.99 12.36
N ILE A 289 18.17 -10.21 11.37
CA ILE A 289 17.75 -10.41 9.97
C ILE A 289 18.15 -11.79 9.45
N GLY A 290 19.36 -12.25 9.76
CA GLY A 290 19.86 -13.56 9.37
C GLY A 290 18.99 -14.70 9.91
N ASN A 291 18.65 -14.66 11.19
CA ASN A 291 17.79 -15.65 11.83
C ASN A 291 16.36 -15.62 11.31
N TRP A 292 15.81 -14.43 11.05
CA TRP A 292 14.50 -14.29 10.41
C TRP A 292 14.48 -14.94 9.03
N LEU A 293 15.49 -14.70 8.20
CA LEU A 293 15.59 -15.33 6.87
C LEU A 293 15.71 -16.86 6.98
N HIS A 294 16.54 -17.35 7.91
CA HIS A 294 16.69 -18.79 8.15
C HIS A 294 15.37 -19.43 8.59
N TYR A 295 14.73 -18.84 9.59
CA TYR A 295 13.42 -19.28 10.09
C TYR A 295 12.36 -19.29 8.99
N ILE A 296 12.28 -18.23 8.18
CA ILE A 296 11.33 -18.12 7.06
C ILE A 296 11.53 -19.25 6.05
N GLY A 297 12.78 -19.54 5.69
CA GLY A 297 13.12 -20.63 4.76
C GLY A 297 12.66 -21.98 5.27
N GLN A 298 12.85 -22.26 6.56
CA GLN A 298 12.45 -23.53 7.17
C GLN A 298 10.94 -23.63 7.41
N LYS A 299 10.31 -22.55 7.89
CA LYS A 299 8.91 -22.55 8.32
C LYS A 299 7.93 -22.56 7.14
N TYR A 300 8.27 -21.92 6.02
CA TYR A 300 7.31 -21.54 4.98
C TYR A 300 7.67 -22.00 3.55
N PRO A 301 7.70 -23.31 3.28
CA PRO A 301 8.07 -23.84 1.96
C PRO A 301 7.10 -23.46 0.82
N ASN A 302 5.84 -23.14 1.15
CA ASN A 302 4.77 -22.88 0.17
C ASN A 302 4.46 -21.39 -0.04
N LEU A 303 5.38 -20.48 0.31
CA LEU A 303 5.16 -19.06 0.05
C LEU A 303 5.08 -18.77 -1.44
N THR A 304 4.02 -18.05 -1.82
CA THR A 304 3.82 -17.52 -3.16
C THR A 304 4.27 -16.06 -3.26
N THR A 305 4.24 -15.33 -2.14
CA THR A 305 4.64 -13.93 -2.07
C THR A 305 5.52 -13.68 -0.86
N VAL A 306 6.69 -13.08 -1.11
CA VAL A 306 7.61 -12.60 -0.07
C VAL A 306 7.91 -11.14 -0.30
N ASP A 307 7.56 -10.32 0.70
CA ASP A 307 7.80 -8.87 0.74
C ASP A 307 8.58 -8.55 2.02
N MET A 308 9.90 -8.38 1.95
CA MET A 308 10.74 -8.13 3.13
C MET A 308 11.56 -6.87 2.99
N HIS A 309 11.27 -5.86 3.81
CA HIS A 309 11.90 -4.54 3.70
C HIS A 309 12.51 -4.09 5.01
N LYS A 310 13.63 -3.39 4.93
CA LYS A 310 14.11 -2.49 5.95
C LYS A 310 13.60 -1.08 5.68
N ILE A 311 12.93 -0.46 6.65
CA ILE A 311 12.50 0.93 6.63
C ILE A 311 13.67 1.79 7.14
N SER A 312 14.34 2.51 6.25
CA SER A 312 15.29 3.56 6.61
C SER A 312 14.57 4.91 6.63
N ASN A 313 14.63 5.63 7.75
CA ASN A 313 14.05 6.98 7.91
C ASN A 313 14.89 8.05 7.21
N GLY A 314 15.10 7.93 5.89
CA GLY A 314 15.91 8.89 5.14
C GLY A 314 17.42 8.90 5.47
N LEU A 315 17.88 7.99 6.35
CA LEU A 315 19.29 7.65 6.52
C LEU A 315 19.72 6.75 5.35
N GLU A 316 19.77 7.36 4.17
CA GLU A 316 20.45 6.83 3.00
C GLU A 316 21.95 6.75 3.34
N GLY A 317 22.51 5.53 3.38
CA GLY A 317 23.98 5.40 3.42
C GLY A 317 24.57 4.32 4.33
N MET A 318 23.80 3.71 5.22
CA MET A 318 24.27 2.58 6.04
C MET A 318 23.35 1.39 5.85
N GLN A 319 23.31 0.87 4.61
CA GLN A 319 22.94 -0.52 4.38
C GLN A 319 24.13 -1.37 4.84
N ALA A 320 23.84 -2.50 5.49
CA ALA A 320 24.80 -3.57 5.73
C ALA A 320 25.59 -3.84 4.45
N PRO A 321 26.84 -4.32 4.54
CA PRO A 321 27.51 -4.86 3.38
C PRO A 321 26.52 -5.80 2.67
N GLU A 322 26.19 -5.50 1.41
CA GLU A 322 25.15 -6.20 0.64
C GLU A 322 25.31 -7.72 0.65
N LYS A 323 26.55 -8.19 0.81
CA LYS A 323 26.96 -9.59 0.90
C LYS A 323 26.58 -10.27 2.22
N GLN A 324 26.36 -9.51 3.30
CA GLN A 324 26.21 -10.05 4.65
C GLN A 324 24.96 -10.93 4.81
N PHE A 325 23.89 -10.61 4.09
CA PHE A 325 22.65 -11.39 4.13
C PHE A 325 22.49 -12.32 2.91
N GLU A 326 23.46 -12.33 1.99
CA GLU A 326 23.36 -13.04 0.71
C GLU A 326 23.18 -14.55 0.91
N GLN A 327 23.95 -15.15 1.82
CA GLN A 327 23.86 -16.57 2.15
C GLN A 327 22.51 -16.92 2.80
N HIS A 328 22.05 -16.10 3.75
CA HIS A 328 20.77 -16.32 4.43
C HIS A 328 19.56 -16.14 3.50
N MET A 329 19.59 -15.15 2.60
CA MET A 329 18.57 -14.95 1.58
C MET A 329 18.56 -16.12 0.59
N SER A 330 19.74 -16.55 0.13
CA SER A 330 19.86 -17.68 -0.79
C SER A 330 19.30 -18.96 -0.17
N PHE A 331 19.64 -19.21 1.10
CA PHE A 331 19.05 -20.32 1.86
C PHE A 331 17.52 -20.21 1.90
N ALA A 332 16.97 -19.06 2.30
CA ALA A 332 15.52 -18.89 2.43
C ALA A 332 14.79 -19.14 1.10
N LEU A 333 15.29 -18.55 0.01
CA LEU A 333 14.69 -18.71 -1.32
C LEU A 333 14.76 -20.15 -1.83
N SER A 334 15.87 -20.86 -1.57
CA SER A 334 16.02 -22.26 -2.00
C SER A 334 14.95 -23.21 -1.44
N GLN A 335 14.31 -22.84 -0.33
CA GLN A 335 13.24 -23.62 0.28
C GLN A 335 11.84 -23.26 -0.25
N MET A 336 11.69 -22.12 -0.93
CA MET A 336 10.39 -21.58 -1.38
C MET A 336 10.03 -22.05 -2.78
N THR A 337 9.57 -23.30 -2.88
CA THR A 337 9.26 -23.94 -4.17
C THR A 337 8.07 -23.35 -4.93
N SER A 338 7.23 -22.56 -4.23
CA SER A 338 5.98 -21.97 -4.75
C SER A 338 6.05 -20.47 -5.07
N LEU A 339 7.24 -19.87 -5.05
CA LEU A 339 7.42 -18.42 -5.12
C LEU A 339 7.01 -17.82 -6.49
N GLN A 340 6.10 -16.84 -6.47
CA GLN A 340 5.64 -16.10 -7.65
C GLN A 340 5.97 -14.61 -7.58
N VAL A 341 5.99 -14.04 -6.38
CA VAL A 341 6.23 -12.61 -6.14
C VAL A 341 7.38 -12.43 -5.15
N PHE A 342 8.47 -11.80 -5.61
CA PHE A 342 9.62 -11.48 -4.77
C PHE A 342 9.86 -9.97 -4.69
N ASN A 343 9.89 -9.43 -3.47
CA ASN A 343 10.09 -8.02 -3.22
C ASN A 343 10.94 -7.80 -1.95
N SER A 344 12.24 -7.56 -2.10
CA SER A 344 13.13 -7.32 -0.96
C SER A 344 14.15 -6.23 -1.21
N ASN A 345 14.34 -5.34 -0.23
CA ASN A 345 15.40 -4.32 -0.24
C ASN A 345 16.58 -4.67 0.69
N LEU A 346 16.66 -5.92 1.15
CA LEU A 346 17.72 -6.39 2.05
C LEU A 346 19.00 -6.79 1.31
N VAL A 347 18.85 -7.49 0.19
CA VAL A 347 19.96 -8.03 -0.62
C VAL A 347 19.66 -7.77 -2.09
N PRO A 348 20.64 -7.30 -2.90
CA PRO A 348 20.47 -7.24 -4.34
C PRO A 348 20.31 -8.64 -4.95
N LEU A 349 19.69 -8.73 -6.12
CA LEU A 349 19.71 -9.97 -6.92
C LEU A 349 21.11 -10.21 -7.52
N THR A 350 22.00 -10.77 -6.71
CA THR A 350 23.30 -11.28 -7.14
C THR A 350 23.14 -12.61 -7.89
N ALA A 351 24.23 -13.11 -8.49
CA ALA A 351 24.21 -14.42 -9.13
C ALA A 351 23.83 -15.55 -8.15
N SER A 352 24.35 -15.52 -6.90
CA SER A 352 24.00 -16.52 -5.88
C SER A 352 22.52 -16.50 -5.53
N VAL A 353 21.96 -15.30 -5.31
CA VAL A 353 20.54 -15.15 -4.96
C VAL A 353 19.66 -15.61 -6.12
N VAL A 354 19.98 -15.22 -7.34
CA VAL A 354 19.24 -15.64 -8.54
C VAL A 354 19.26 -17.15 -8.73
N GLN A 355 20.42 -17.80 -8.55
CA GLN A 355 20.57 -19.26 -8.67
C GLN A 355 19.85 -20.03 -7.57
N SER A 356 19.62 -19.40 -6.42
CA SER A 356 18.90 -20.02 -5.30
C SER A 356 17.38 -20.04 -5.47
N ILE A 357 16.83 -19.24 -6.39
CA ILE A 357 15.39 -19.25 -6.67
C ILE A 357 15.07 -20.59 -7.34
N PRO A 358 14.22 -21.44 -6.73
CA PRO A 358 13.99 -22.79 -7.22
C PRO A 358 13.49 -22.78 -8.66
N ASN A 359 14.09 -23.63 -9.49
CA ASN A 359 13.65 -23.86 -10.88
C ASN A 359 12.33 -24.66 -10.97
N THR A 360 11.72 -25.01 -9.83
CA THR A 360 10.50 -25.81 -9.77
C THR A 360 9.29 -25.06 -10.31
N THR A 361 8.19 -25.78 -10.55
CA THR A 361 6.95 -25.38 -11.26
C THR A 361 6.30 -24.03 -10.89
N ALA A 362 6.77 -23.33 -9.87
CA ALA A 362 6.33 -21.97 -9.55
C ALA A 362 7.08 -20.93 -10.35
N LYS A 363 6.29 -20.11 -11.01
CA LYS A 363 6.69 -19.18 -12.05
C LYS A 363 6.86 -17.80 -11.41
N LEU A 364 8.09 -17.32 -11.23
CA LEU A 364 8.33 -15.96 -10.72
C LEU A 364 7.72 -14.94 -11.70
N SER A 365 6.54 -14.44 -11.38
CA SER A 365 5.77 -13.54 -12.24
C SER A 365 6.01 -12.07 -11.93
N GLN A 366 6.42 -11.76 -10.70
CA GLN A 366 6.68 -10.40 -10.24
C GLN A 366 7.98 -10.29 -9.44
N CYS A 367 8.78 -9.28 -9.78
CA CYS A 367 10.03 -8.99 -9.10
C CYS A 367 10.24 -7.48 -8.88
N THR A 368 10.84 -7.12 -7.75
CA THR A 368 11.28 -5.75 -7.48
C THR A 368 12.80 -5.68 -7.33
N LEU A 369 13.43 -4.77 -8.08
CA LEU A 369 14.87 -4.48 -8.03
C LEU A 369 15.10 -3.15 -7.33
N TYR A 370 15.94 -3.17 -6.31
CA TYR A 370 16.33 -1.98 -5.55
C TYR A 370 17.76 -1.57 -5.92
N SER A 371 18.04 -0.27 -5.99
CA SER A 371 19.41 0.23 -6.12
C SER A 371 20.13 0.22 -4.76
N PHE A 372 21.30 -0.42 -4.70
CA PHE A 372 22.14 -0.52 -3.50
C PHE A 372 23.47 0.23 -3.67
N ARG A 373 24.21 0.47 -2.58
CA ARG A 373 25.44 1.29 -2.58
C ARG A 373 26.58 0.76 -3.44
N HIS A 374 26.68 -0.54 -3.65
CA HIS A 374 27.72 -1.28 -4.40
C HIS A 374 27.14 -2.17 -5.53
N TYR A 375 25.83 -2.41 -5.54
CA TYR A 375 25.14 -3.15 -6.61
C TYR A 375 24.03 -2.34 -7.31
N THR A 376 24.15 -2.11 -8.61
CA THR A 376 23.19 -1.31 -9.40
C THR A 376 21.99 -2.14 -9.85
N ILE A 377 20.91 -1.46 -10.24
CA ILE A 377 19.77 -2.10 -10.91
C ILE A 377 20.22 -2.75 -12.23
N GLN A 378 21.10 -2.08 -12.98
CA GLN A 378 21.67 -2.61 -14.23
C GLN A 378 22.33 -3.98 -14.03
N LYS A 379 23.19 -4.12 -13.01
CA LYS A 379 23.83 -5.41 -12.70
C LYS A 379 22.82 -6.49 -12.32
N GLN A 380 21.74 -6.13 -11.61
CA GLN A 380 20.68 -7.09 -11.26
C GLN A 380 19.93 -7.56 -12.50
N LEU A 381 19.60 -6.66 -13.43
CA LEU A 381 19.00 -7.04 -14.71
C LEU A 381 19.89 -8.02 -15.48
N GLU A 382 21.19 -7.76 -15.55
CA GLU A 382 22.17 -8.67 -16.18
C GLU A 382 22.20 -10.04 -15.49
N ARG A 383 22.06 -10.12 -14.16
CA ARG A 383 21.99 -11.41 -13.44
C ARG A 383 20.69 -12.13 -13.63
N MET A 384 19.57 -11.42 -13.70
CA MET A 384 18.27 -12.02 -13.95
C MET A 384 18.21 -12.77 -15.28
N GLN A 385 19.05 -12.41 -16.26
CA GLN A 385 19.17 -13.15 -17.53
C GLN A 385 19.53 -14.64 -17.37
N SER A 386 20.07 -15.03 -16.22
CA SER A 386 20.36 -16.43 -15.88
C SER A 386 19.17 -17.21 -15.30
N LEU A 387 18.02 -16.56 -15.08
CA LEU A 387 16.80 -17.24 -14.66
C LEU A 387 16.21 -18.03 -15.83
N ASN A 388 16.02 -19.33 -15.63
CA ASN A 388 15.45 -20.22 -16.66
C ASN A 388 14.00 -19.88 -17.06
N ASN A 389 13.29 -19.11 -16.24
CA ASN A 389 11.86 -18.79 -16.37
C ASN A 389 11.61 -17.28 -16.60
N LEU A 390 12.54 -16.58 -17.25
CA LEU A 390 12.42 -15.15 -17.57
C LEU A 390 11.16 -14.78 -18.35
N ASP A 391 10.73 -15.69 -19.22
CA ASP A 391 9.52 -15.60 -20.02
C ASP A 391 8.26 -15.50 -19.15
N GLN A 392 8.32 -15.85 -17.87
CA GLN A 392 7.14 -15.80 -17.00
C GLN A 392 7.02 -14.49 -16.23
N LEU A 393 8.06 -13.65 -16.24
CA LEU A 393 8.05 -12.37 -15.56
C LEU A 393 7.13 -11.39 -16.30
N THR A 394 6.01 -11.06 -15.67
CA THR A 394 5.00 -10.15 -16.23
C THR A 394 5.04 -8.76 -15.60
N VAL A 395 5.58 -8.66 -14.37
CA VAL A 395 5.63 -7.43 -13.59
C VAL A 395 7.04 -7.18 -13.07
N LEU A 396 7.61 -6.02 -13.40
CA LEU A 396 8.92 -5.58 -12.92
C LEU A 396 8.83 -4.21 -12.26
N HIS A 397 9.31 -4.11 -11.02
CA HIS A 397 9.44 -2.85 -10.30
C HIS A 397 10.92 -2.50 -10.13
N LEU A 398 11.31 -1.29 -10.51
CA LEU A 398 12.66 -0.76 -10.41
C LEU A 398 12.63 0.42 -9.43
N ILE A 399 13.40 0.34 -8.34
CA ILE A 399 13.42 1.34 -7.26
C ILE A 399 14.83 1.88 -7.08
N SER A 400 15.06 3.09 -7.60
CA SER A 400 16.32 3.81 -7.48
C SER A 400 16.33 4.71 -6.23
N ASN A 401 17.40 4.62 -5.45
CA ASN A 401 17.61 5.38 -4.21
C ASN A 401 18.57 6.56 -4.47
N LYS A 402 18.63 7.59 -3.61
CA LYS A 402 19.46 8.80 -3.86
C LYS A 402 20.95 8.55 -4.13
N ASN A 403 21.47 7.40 -3.71
CA ASN A 403 22.86 6.99 -3.92
C ASN A 403 23.20 6.67 -5.40
N ASP A 404 22.21 6.60 -6.28
CA ASP A 404 22.39 6.22 -7.69
C ASP A 404 22.95 7.35 -8.57
N LYS A 405 23.09 8.59 -8.05
CA LYS A 405 23.55 9.78 -8.79
C LYS A 405 24.95 9.66 -9.43
N GLN A 406 25.80 8.77 -8.92
CA GLN A 406 27.18 8.61 -9.39
C GLN A 406 27.36 7.46 -10.41
N ARG A 407 26.28 6.82 -10.88
CA ARG A 407 26.36 5.53 -11.57
C ARG A 407 25.89 5.60 -13.01
N SER A 408 26.47 4.72 -13.83
CA SER A 408 26.17 4.58 -15.25
C SER A 408 24.66 4.55 -15.52
N PRO A 409 24.17 5.23 -16.56
CA PRO A 409 22.74 5.25 -16.88
C PRO A 409 22.20 3.83 -17.07
N LEU A 410 21.03 3.56 -16.51
CA LEU A 410 20.29 2.31 -16.73
C LEU A 410 20.04 2.14 -18.24
N LYS A 411 20.48 1.00 -18.80
CA LYS A 411 20.29 0.68 -20.21
C LYS A 411 19.04 -0.17 -20.36
N PHE A 412 18.00 0.37 -21.00
CA PHE A 412 16.72 -0.32 -21.15
C PHE A 412 16.73 -1.46 -22.17
N LYS A 413 17.80 -1.62 -22.97
CA LYS A 413 17.94 -2.72 -23.93
C LYS A 413 17.81 -4.11 -23.29
N LEU A 414 18.22 -4.27 -22.03
CA LEU A 414 18.04 -5.55 -21.34
C LEU A 414 16.58 -5.91 -21.10
N LEU A 415 15.65 -4.94 -21.18
CA LEU A 415 14.23 -5.20 -21.03
C LEU A 415 13.67 -6.05 -22.17
N GLU A 416 14.31 -6.07 -23.34
CA GLU A 416 13.93 -6.92 -24.48
C GLU A 416 13.97 -8.42 -24.11
N THR A 417 14.76 -8.79 -23.10
CA THR A 417 14.85 -10.19 -22.64
C THR A 417 13.62 -10.68 -21.87
N PHE A 418 12.75 -9.79 -21.41
CA PHE A 418 11.53 -10.13 -20.68
C PHE A 418 10.33 -10.10 -21.64
N SER A 419 10.21 -11.13 -22.47
CA SER A 419 9.24 -11.19 -23.58
C SER A 419 7.77 -11.04 -23.15
N ASN A 420 7.40 -11.42 -21.93
CA ASN A 420 6.02 -11.30 -21.42
C ASN A 420 5.84 -10.16 -20.41
N LEU A 421 6.78 -9.21 -20.35
CA LEU A 421 6.68 -8.05 -19.46
C LEU A 421 5.52 -7.15 -19.88
N THR A 422 4.45 -7.13 -19.09
CA THR A 422 3.26 -6.32 -19.33
C THR A 422 3.16 -5.12 -18.40
N HIS A 423 3.85 -5.15 -17.25
CA HIS A 423 3.83 -4.08 -16.26
C HIS A 423 5.24 -3.69 -15.84
N LEU A 424 5.59 -2.41 -16.02
CA LEU A 424 6.85 -1.83 -15.59
C LEU A 424 6.59 -0.62 -14.72
N SER A 425 7.25 -0.59 -13.56
CA SER A 425 7.21 0.54 -12.65
C SER A 425 8.62 1.00 -12.33
N PHE A 426 8.93 2.26 -12.59
CA PHE A 426 10.20 2.86 -12.22
C PHE A 426 9.96 3.96 -11.17
N THR A 427 10.48 3.76 -9.96
CA THR A 427 10.42 4.74 -8.87
C THR A 427 11.82 5.24 -8.58
N SER A 428 12.00 6.56 -8.54
CA SER A 428 13.26 7.19 -8.18
C SER A 428 13.10 8.11 -6.98
N GLN A 429 14.05 8.01 -6.05
CA GLN A 429 14.26 9.00 -4.99
C GLN A 429 15.35 10.01 -5.36
N VAL A 430 16.08 9.77 -6.46
CA VAL A 430 17.11 10.66 -6.97
C VAL A 430 16.47 11.96 -7.46
N SER A 431 16.94 13.09 -6.94
CA SER A 431 16.55 14.40 -7.48
C SER A 431 16.97 14.53 -8.95
N ASN A 432 16.10 15.07 -9.79
CA ASN A 432 16.31 15.29 -11.22
C ASN A 432 16.60 14.00 -12.01
N CYS A 433 15.89 12.91 -11.70
CA CYS A 433 16.01 11.66 -12.45
C CYS A 433 15.29 11.79 -13.80
N LYS A 434 16.04 12.06 -14.87
CA LYS A 434 15.53 12.17 -16.25
C LYS A 434 15.61 10.81 -16.98
N LYS A 435 14.55 10.41 -17.68
CA LYS A 435 14.49 9.16 -18.45
C LYS A 435 13.75 9.36 -19.77
N GLN A 436 14.31 8.79 -20.84
CA GLN A 436 13.64 8.71 -22.13
C GLN A 436 12.61 7.58 -22.06
N VAL A 437 11.33 7.95 -22.14
CA VAL A 437 10.24 6.98 -22.08
C VAL A 437 10.11 6.24 -23.40
N SER A 438 10.39 6.91 -24.51
CA SER A 438 10.53 6.32 -25.83
C SER A 438 11.45 5.10 -25.83
N ASP A 439 12.65 5.22 -25.26
CA ASP A 439 13.59 4.09 -25.12
C ASP A 439 12.97 2.91 -24.37
N ILE A 440 12.22 3.16 -23.29
CA ILE A 440 11.55 2.09 -22.55
C ILE A 440 10.54 1.39 -23.45
N LEU A 441 9.68 2.16 -24.11
CA LEU A 441 8.60 1.65 -24.96
C LEU A 441 9.14 0.88 -26.18
N ALA A 442 10.24 1.35 -26.78
CA ALA A 442 10.88 0.69 -27.91
C ALA A 442 11.44 -0.69 -27.54
N ASN A 443 11.98 -0.84 -26.32
CA ASN A 443 12.54 -2.09 -25.82
C ASN A 443 11.50 -2.99 -25.10
N THR A 444 10.24 -2.56 -25.00
CA THR A 444 9.15 -3.31 -24.33
C THR A 444 7.84 -3.24 -25.12
N PRO A 445 7.78 -3.85 -26.33
CA PRO A 445 6.61 -3.74 -27.22
C PRO A 445 5.32 -4.35 -26.67
N HIS A 446 5.42 -5.23 -25.66
CA HIS A 446 4.29 -5.90 -25.00
C HIS A 446 3.76 -5.17 -23.76
N LEU A 447 4.35 -4.03 -23.40
CA LEU A 447 4.02 -3.32 -22.18
C LEU A 447 2.59 -2.77 -22.22
N GLU A 448 1.78 -3.12 -21.23
CA GLU A 448 0.41 -2.62 -21.08
C GLU A 448 0.31 -1.52 -20.02
N THR A 449 1.18 -1.54 -19.01
CA THR A 449 1.20 -0.57 -17.91
C THR A 449 2.60 -0.04 -17.67
N LEU A 450 2.74 1.29 -17.71
CA LEU A 450 3.96 2.01 -17.32
C LEU A 450 3.67 2.96 -16.16
N THR A 451 4.42 2.82 -15.07
CA THR A 451 4.39 3.75 -13.93
C THR A 451 5.76 4.39 -13.74
N LEU A 452 5.82 5.71 -13.74
CA LEU A 452 7.01 6.51 -13.46
C LEU A 452 6.74 7.34 -12.21
N SER A 453 7.50 7.11 -11.13
CA SER A 453 7.33 7.84 -9.87
C SER A 453 8.62 8.57 -9.49
N GLY A 454 8.57 9.90 -9.34
CA GLY A 454 9.77 10.70 -9.04
C GLY A 454 10.78 10.75 -10.21
N VAL A 455 10.31 10.52 -11.43
CA VAL A 455 11.10 10.54 -12.68
C VAL A 455 10.52 11.53 -13.66
N CYS A 456 11.41 12.27 -14.33
CA CYS A 456 11.10 13.18 -15.41
C CYS A 456 11.22 12.49 -16.77
N PRO A 457 10.11 12.28 -17.49
CA PRO A 457 10.14 11.98 -18.91
C PRO A 457 10.87 13.09 -19.66
N VAL A 458 11.82 12.73 -20.52
CA VAL A 458 12.51 13.68 -21.40
C VAL A 458 12.43 13.22 -22.84
N ALA A 459 12.35 14.19 -23.76
CA ALA A 459 12.34 13.94 -25.19
C ALA A 459 13.76 13.78 -25.75
N LEU A 460 13.87 13.14 -26.92
CA LEU A 460 15.11 13.09 -27.70
C LEU A 460 15.50 14.49 -28.21
N ASN A 461 16.77 14.86 -28.05
CA ASN A 461 17.44 15.78 -28.99
C ASN A 461 17.45 15.10 -30.38
N PRO A 462 17.39 15.85 -31.50
CA PRO A 462 16.80 15.42 -32.78
C PRO A 462 17.62 14.32 -33.46
N ALA A 463 17.44 13.07 -33.02
CA ALA A 463 17.74 11.89 -33.79
C ALA A 463 16.42 11.42 -34.44
N PRO A 464 16.47 10.86 -35.65
CA PRO A 464 15.27 10.48 -36.39
C PRO A 464 14.38 9.58 -35.53
N PRO A 465 13.04 9.73 -35.64
CA PRO A 465 12.10 8.97 -34.83
C PRO A 465 12.41 7.49 -35.01
N LEU A 466 12.86 6.83 -33.94
CA LEU A 466 12.80 5.38 -33.86
C LEU A 466 11.38 5.00 -34.26
N CYS A 467 11.24 4.22 -35.33
CA CYS A 467 9.95 3.82 -35.87
C CYS A 467 9.23 2.99 -34.78
N MET A 468 8.50 3.67 -33.91
CA MET A 468 7.74 3.06 -32.82
C MET A 468 6.59 2.31 -33.46
N ALA A 469 6.72 0.99 -33.58
CA ALA A 469 5.56 0.14 -33.79
C ALA A 469 4.49 0.47 -32.73
N SER A 470 3.20 0.44 -33.11
CA SER A 470 2.12 0.84 -32.21
C SER A 470 2.23 0.11 -30.87
N ASN A 471 2.36 0.85 -29.77
CA ASN A 471 2.53 0.26 -28.45
C ASN A 471 1.20 -0.32 -27.92
N LYS A 472 1.27 -1.40 -27.14
CA LYS A 472 0.14 -2.01 -26.41
C LYS A 472 -0.22 -1.29 -25.10
N LEU A 473 0.39 -0.13 -24.82
CA LEU A 473 0.21 0.61 -23.57
C LEU A 473 -1.25 1.02 -23.37
N LYS A 474 -1.86 0.50 -22.30
CA LYS A 474 -3.23 0.82 -21.86
C LYS A 474 -3.24 1.79 -20.68
N VAL A 475 -2.20 1.78 -19.86
CA VAL A 475 -2.13 2.59 -18.64
C VAL A 475 -0.78 3.30 -18.54
N LEU A 476 -0.80 4.63 -18.46
CA LEU A 476 0.37 5.45 -18.19
C LEU A 476 0.15 6.25 -16.90
N GLN A 477 1.10 6.14 -15.95
CA GLN A 477 1.05 6.84 -14.69
C GLN A 477 2.37 7.59 -14.45
N ILE A 478 2.31 8.91 -14.36
CA ILE A 478 3.43 9.77 -13.97
C ILE A 478 3.10 10.36 -12.62
N ARG A 479 3.79 9.92 -11.58
CA ARG A 479 3.46 10.22 -10.18
C ARG A 479 4.61 10.87 -9.45
N ARG A 480 4.27 11.61 -8.40
CA ARG A 480 5.24 12.23 -7.50
C ARG A 480 6.34 12.99 -8.27
N PHE A 481 5.95 13.64 -9.35
CA PHE A 481 6.88 14.44 -10.12
C PHE A 481 7.39 15.60 -9.24
N ASN A 482 8.71 15.74 -9.16
CA ASN A 482 9.40 16.77 -8.39
C ASN A 482 10.03 17.76 -9.35
N PHE A 483 9.73 19.04 -9.15
CA PHE A 483 10.31 20.15 -9.89
C PHE A 483 11.68 20.49 -9.32
N PHE A 484 12.69 20.56 -10.18
CA PHE A 484 13.98 21.14 -9.82
C PHE A 484 14.18 22.44 -10.58
N ASP A 485 13.87 22.45 -11.89
CA ASP A 485 14.03 23.62 -12.76
C ASP A 485 12.83 23.82 -13.73
N PRO A 486 12.54 25.06 -14.19
CA PRO A 486 11.50 25.32 -15.19
C PRO A 486 11.69 24.55 -16.51
N SER A 487 12.93 24.21 -16.86
CA SER A 487 13.25 23.39 -18.04
C SER A 487 12.67 21.97 -17.95
N ASP A 488 12.42 21.44 -16.75
CA ASP A 488 11.82 20.12 -16.57
C ASP A 488 10.37 20.07 -17.09
N TRP A 489 9.65 21.21 -17.06
CA TRP A 489 8.31 21.33 -17.66
C TRP A 489 8.34 21.26 -19.18
N PHE A 490 9.33 21.94 -19.76
CA PHE A 490 9.53 21.93 -21.20
C PHE A 490 9.86 20.52 -21.68
N ASP A 491 10.81 19.85 -21.01
CA ASP A 491 11.17 18.46 -21.31
C ASP A 491 9.98 17.51 -21.21
N LEU A 492 9.16 17.65 -20.15
CA LEU A 492 7.95 16.85 -19.94
C LEU A 492 6.93 17.06 -21.07
N ASN A 493 6.64 18.32 -21.41
CA ASN A 493 5.68 18.64 -22.47
C ASN A 493 6.14 18.11 -23.81
N LEU A 494 7.42 18.28 -24.15
CA LEU A 494 7.99 17.73 -25.37
C LEU A 494 7.89 16.21 -25.37
N ALA A 495 8.24 15.54 -24.27
CA ALA A 495 8.19 14.08 -24.17
C ALA A 495 6.75 13.57 -24.35
N LEU A 496 5.78 14.20 -23.67
CA LEU A 496 4.38 13.78 -23.77
C LEU A 496 3.82 14.04 -25.17
N LYS A 497 4.04 15.22 -25.73
CA LYS A 497 3.49 15.65 -27.01
C LYS A 497 4.10 14.92 -28.20
N ASN A 498 5.42 14.74 -28.20
CA ASN A 498 6.14 14.25 -29.38
C ASN A 498 6.46 12.76 -29.28
N ASP A 499 6.79 12.25 -28.10
CA ASP A 499 7.43 10.94 -27.96
C ASP A 499 6.52 9.87 -27.33
N ILE A 500 5.52 10.26 -26.54
CA ILE A 500 4.73 9.31 -25.74
C ILE A 500 3.28 9.21 -26.25
N LEU A 501 2.49 10.28 -26.14
CA LEU A 501 1.04 10.22 -26.39
C LEU A 501 0.68 9.86 -27.85
N PRO A 502 1.36 10.38 -28.89
CA PRO A 502 1.06 10.01 -30.27
C PRO A 502 1.24 8.53 -30.57
N HIS A 503 2.10 7.83 -29.81
CA HIS A 503 2.46 6.43 -30.01
C HIS A 503 1.69 5.45 -29.11
N CYS A 504 0.72 5.93 -28.34
CA CYS A 504 -0.08 5.13 -27.41
C CYS A 504 -1.57 5.10 -27.79
N PRO A 505 -1.97 4.58 -28.98
CA PRO A 505 -3.36 4.64 -29.43
C PRO A 505 -4.32 3.79 -28.57
N LEU A 506 -3.81 2.78 -27.87
CA LEU A 506 -4.58 1.88 -27.01
C LEU A 506 -4.73 2.39 -25.56
N LEU A 507 -4.28 3.61 -25.26
CA LEU A 507 -4.31 4.19 -23.92
C LEU A 507 -5.76 4.30 -23.42
N ARG A 508 -6.05 3.66 -22.28
CA ARG A 508 -7.34 3.69 -21.59
C ARG A 508 -7.32 4.58 -20.35
N ARG A 509 -6.16 4.74 -19.73
CA ARG A 509 -6.00 5.53 -18.50
C ARG A 509 -4.69 6.31 -18.48
N PHE A 510 -4.80 7.59 -18.16
CA PHE A 510 -3.66 8.47 -17.88
C PHE A 510 -3.77 9.06 -16.47
N ASP A 511 -2.73 8.89 -15.66
CA ASP A 511 -2.61 9.53 -14.35
C ASP A 511 -1.38 10.45 -14.32
N PHE A 512 -1.56 11.69 -13.88
CA PHE A 512 -0.49 12.64 -13.64
C PHE A 512 -0.60 13.24 -12.23
N SER A 513 0.50 13.24 -11.45
CA SER A 513 0.54 13.87 -10.12
C SER A 513 1.92 14.37 -9.72
N THR A 514 1.96 15.46 -8.95
CA THR A 514 3.19 16.13 -8.48
C THR A 514 3.27 16.12 -6.94
N VAL A 515 4.46 16.32 -6.36
CA VAL A 515 4.61 16.40 -4.87
C VAL A 515 4.71 17.84 -4.36
N ARG A 516 5.18 18.79 -5.18
CA ARG A 516 5.64 20.12 -4.73
C ARG A 516 5.32 21.26 -5.71
N ALA A 517 4.17 21.26 -6.39
CA ALA A 517 3.81 22.43 -7.20
C ALA A 517 3.63 23.73 -6.37
N GLU A 518 3.61 23.63 -5.03
CA GLU A 518 3.16 24.69 -4.12
C GLU A 518 4.18 25.77 -3.69
N TYR A 519 5.44 25.79 -4.14
CA TYR A 519 6.44 26.67 -3.49
C TYR A 519 7.14 27.72 -4.36
N ARG A 520 6.72 27.90 -5.62
CA ARG A 520 7.24 28.96 -6.49
C ARG A 520 6.12 29.62 -7.29
N SER A 521 5.45 30.59 -6.67
CA SER A 521 4.43 31.44 -7.29
C SER A 521 4.96 32.30 -8.45
N ASP A 522 6.28 32.29 -8.66
CA ASP A 522 7.04 33.01 -9.67
C ASP A 522 7.17 32.27 -11.02
N VAL A 523 6.78 30.99 -11.11
CA VAL A 523 6.93 30.20 -12.35
C VAL A 523 5.57 29.87 -12.96
N SER A 524 5.23 30.58 -14.03
CA SER A 524 4.10 30.22 -14.90
C SER A 524 4.42 28.94 -15.68
N PHE A 525 3.52 27.97 -15.69
CA PHE A 525 3.67 26.77 -16.51
C PHE A 525 2.37 26.36 -17.20
N LEU A 526 2.53 25.71 -18.36
CA LEU A 526 1.47 25.14 -19.17
C LEU A 526 1.75 23.65 -19.36
N LEU A 527 0.82 22.77 -18.98
CA LEU A 527 0.84 21.35 -19.35
C LEU A 527 -0.14 21.13 -20.51
N ALA A 528 0.37 20.75 -21.68
CA ALA A 528 -0.44 20.48 -22.86
C ALA A 528 -0.54 18.97 -23.13
N LEU A 529 -1.74 18.42 -23.05
CA LEU A 529 -2.00 16.99 -23.27
C LEU A 529 -2.89 16.82 -24.51
N ASP A 530 -2.36 16.12 -25.51
CA ASP A 530 -3.07 15.80 -26.75
C ASP A 530 -3.38 14.31 -26.80
N PHE A 531 -4.66 13.96 -26.63
CA PHE A 531 -5.15 12.58 -26.66
C PHE A 531 -5.93 12.25 -27.94
N ARG A 532 -5.88 13.06 -29.00
CA ARG A 532 -6.70 12.85 -30.21
C ARG A 532 -6.50 11.48 -30.86
N ASN A 533 -5.30 10.90 -30.73
CA ASN A 533 -4.97 9.57 -31.23
C ASN A 533 -5.35 8.43 -30.27
N SER A 534 -5.84 8.73 -29.06
CA SER A 534 -6.18 7.76 -27.99
C SER A 534 -7.67 7.47 -27.92
N HIS A 535 -8.27 6.92 -28.98
CA HIS A 535 -9.72 6.67 -29.08
C HIS A 535 -10.31 5.69 -28.04
N HIS A 536 -9.46 5.04 -27.24
CA HIS A 536 -9.88 4.13 -26.17
C HIS A 536 -9.80 4.75 -24.77
N LEU A 537 -9.51 6.05 -24.66
CA LEU A 537 -9.24 6.73 -23.40
C LEU A 537 -10.50 6.84 -22.53
N GLN A 538 -10.56 6.10 -21.42
CA GLN A 538 -11.72 6.07 -20.53
C GLN A 538 -11.58 7.00 -19.34
N LYS A 539 -10.34 7.19 -18.85
CA LYS A 539 -10.08 7.92 -17.60
C LYS A 539 -8.81 8.77 -17.66
N VAL A 540 -8.93 10.03 -17.26
CA VAL A 540 -7.80 10.95 -17.07
C VAL A 540 -7.85 11.50 -15.65
N ASN A 541 -6.78 11.30 -14.90
CA ASN A 541 -6.62 11.84 -13.54
C ASN A 541 -5.44 12.80 -13.52
N ILE A 542 -5.69 14.06 -13.22
CA ILE A 542 -4.64 15.07 -13.10
C ILE A 542 -4.73 15.67 -11.70
N ASN A 543 -3.73 15.37 -10.89
CA ASN A 543 -3.56 15.95 -9.57
C ASN A 543 -2.42 16.96 -9.61
N LEU A 544 -2.80 18.19 -9.92
CA LEU A 544 -1.97 19.37 -9.92
C LEU A 544 -2.57 20.39 -8.95
N LEU A 545 -2.04 20.40 -7.73
CA LEU A 545 -2.31 21.43 -6.73
C LEU A 545 -2.12 22.82 -7.38
N ALA A 546 -3.12 23.68 -7.27
CA ALA A 546 -3.17 25.06 -7.80
C ALA A 546 -3.30 25.25 -9.34
N SER A 547 -3.47 24.22 -10.17
CA SER A 547 -3.68 24.43 -11.62
C SER A 547 -5.14 24.68 -11.99
N THR A 548 -5.39 25.56 -12.98
CA THR A 548 -6.69 25.65 -13.67
C THR A 548 -6.65 24.73 -14.89
N SER A 549 -7.71 23.93 -15.11
CA SER A 549 -7.75 22.94 -16.20
C SER A 549 -8.83 23.34 -17.21
N TYR A 550 -8.48 23.40 -18.49
CA TYR A 550 -9.42 23.70 -19.58
C TYR A 550 -9.54 22.50 -20.51
N ARG A 551 -10.79 22.13 -20.81
CA ARG A 551 -11.15 21.06 -21.75
C ARG A 551 -11.47 21.69 -23.10
N ILE A 552 -10.87 21.15 -24.16
CA ILE A 552 -11.13 21.60 -25.53
C ILE A 552 -12.00 20.53 -26.19
N ASP A 553 -13.30 20.81 -26.31
CA ASP A 553 -14.32 19.86 -26.77
C ASP A 553 -14.53 19.89 -28.29
N GLY A 554 -13.45 19.74 -29.07
CA GLY A 554 -13.47 19.40 -30.50
C GLY A 554 -14.39 20.22 -31.44
N GLN A 555 -15.06 21.27 -30.98
CA GLN A 555 -15.86 22.14 -31.84
C GLN A 555 -14.87 22.88 -32.72
N LYS A 556 -15.17 22.89 -34.03
CA LYS A 556 -14.47 23.59 -35.12
C LYS A 556 -14.46 25.12 -34.95
N THR A 557 -14.23 25.63 -33.76
CA THR A 557 -13.44 26.84 -33.62
C THR A 557 -12.00 26.43 -33.80
N GLU A 558 -11.39 26.86 -34.90
CA GLU A 558 -9.94 27.03 -34.98
C GLU A 558 -9.50 27.97 -33.85
N ILE A 559 -9.48 27.47 -32.62
CA ILE A 559 -8.43 27.86 -31.73
C ILE A 559 -7.24 27.18 -32.37
N ALA A 560 -6.49 27.95 -33.16
CA ALA A 560 -5.13 27.61 -33.52
C ALA A 560 -4.41 27.32 -32.20
N LEU A 561 -4.47 26.06 -31.75
CA LEU A 561 -3.78 25.58 -30.57
C LEU A 561 -2.32 25.72 -30.93
N CYS A 562 -1.80 26.86 -30.48
CA CYS A 562 -0.72 27.56 -31.13
C CYS A 562 0.49 26.64 -31.31
N PRO A 563 1.33 26.91 -32.32
CA PRO A 563 2.73 26.46 -32.36
C PRO A 563 3.55 26.80 -31.10
N LEU A 564 2.94 27.46 -30.10
CA LEU A 564 3.51 28.04 -28.89
C LEU A 564 3.42 27.17 -27.63
N ALA A 565 2.86 25.95 -27.67
CA ALA A 565 2.93 25.00 -26.54
C ALA A 565 4.36 24.53 -26.17
N VAL A 566 5.36 25.09 -26.87
CA VAL A 566 6.80 24.91 -26.70
C VAL A 566 7.41 26.07 -25.91
N TYR A 567 6.68 27.18 -25.66
CA TYR A 567 7.21 28.30 -24.88
C TYR A 567 6.66 28.30 -23.45
N PRO A 568 7.51 28.48 -22.42
CA PRO A 568 7.08 28.58 -21.02
C PRO A 568 6.28 29.86 -20.73
N PHE A 569 6.08 30.72 -21.72
CA PHE A 569 5.38 31.98 -21.59
C PHE A 569 3.96 31.86 -22.14
N LEU A 570 3.00 32.08 -21.24
CA LEU A 570 1.59 32.20 -21.57
C LEU A 570 1.41 33.26 -22.68
N PRO A 571 0.54 33.02 -23.68
CA PRO A 571 0.18 34.05 -24.67
C PRO A 571 -0.31 35.32 -23.96
N LYS A 572 -0.08 36.50 -24.55
CA LYS A 572 -0.67 37.76 -24.06
C LYS A 572 -2.20 37.59 -23.99
N GLY A 573 -2.74 37.46 -22.78
CA GLY A 573 -4.15 37.11 -22.51
C GLY A 573 -4.34 35.99 -21.46
N PHE A 574 -3.34 35.13 -21.26
CA PHE A 574 -3.35 34.08 -20.22
C PHE A 574 -2.54 34.46 -18.96
N SER A 575 -1.99 35.66 -18.92
CA SER A 575 -1.09 36.18 -17.86
C SER A 575 -1.67 36.23 -16.45
N GLU A 576 -2.98 35.99 -16.29
CA GLU A 576 -3.65 35.96 -14.99
C GLU A 576 -3.56 34.58 -14.30
N TYR A 577 -3.06 33.54 -14.99
CA TYR A 577 -3.03 32.18 -14.46
C TYR A 577 -1.61 31.64 -14.31
N THR A 578 -1.12 31.58 -13.07
CA THR A 578 0.21 31.06 -12.71
C THR A 578 0.41 29.56 -13.01
N ALA A 579 -0.64 28.79 -13.26
CA ALA A 579 -0.55 27.37 -13.63
C ALA A 579 -1.76 26.92 -14.46
N CYS A 580 -1.53 26.39 -15.67
CA CYS A 580 -2.57 25.98 -16.61
C CYS A 580 -2.37 24.55 -17.14
N THR A 581 -3.45 23.80 -17.28
CA THR A 581 -3.48 22.50 -18.00
C THR A 581 -4.49 22.57 -19.14
N LEU A 582 -4.02 22.33 -20.37
CA LEU A 582 -4.87 22.21 -21.56
C LEU A 582 -4.99 20.74 -21.96
N ILE A 583 -6.23 20.27 -22.14
CA ILE A 583 -6.51 18.87 -22.46
C ILE A 583 -7.39 18.82 -23.71
N ASP A 584 -6.87 18.19 -24.76
CA ASP A 584 -7.61 17.86 -25.97
C ASP A 584 -8.02 16.37 -25.92
N LEU A 585 -9.33 16.10 -25.95
CA LEU A 585 -9.90 14.78 -25.74
C LEU A 585 -10.58 14.27 -27.02
N PRO A 586 -10.42 12.98 -27.36
CA PRO A 586 -11.01 12.42 -28.59
C PRO A 586 -12.53 12.21 -28.51
N HIS A 587 -13.10 12.16 -27.30
CA HIS A 587 -14.51 11.93 -27.00
C HIS A 587 -14.78 12.28 -25.52
N PRO A 588 -16.03 12.17 -24.99
CA PRO A 588 -16.27 12.32 -23.55
C PRO A 588 -15.47 11.29 -22.74
N VAL A 589 -14.67 11.77 -21.79
CA VAL A 589 -13.80 10.96 -20.90
C VAL A 589 -14.12 11.31 -19.44
N VAL A 590 -14.03 10.32 -18.54
CA VAL A 590 -14.11 10.60 -17.09
C VAL A 590 -12.86 11.36 -16.67
N PHE A 591 -13.04 12.64 -16.40
CA PHE A 591 -11.99 13.53 -15.90
C PHE A 591 -12.16 13.72 -14.40
N ASN A 592 -11.26 13.13 -13.62
CA ASN A 592 -11.18 13.40 -12.18
C ASN A 592 -10.03 14.37 -11.94
N LYS A 593 -10.39 15.61 -11.61
CA LYS A 593 -9.52 16.48 -10.83
C LYS A 593 -9.81 16.15 -9.37
N ASP A 594 -9.04 15.23 -8.80
CA ASP A 594 -9.13 15.02 -7.37
C ASP A 594 -8.65 16.31 -6.70
N ALA A 595 -9.61 17.06 -6.14
CA ALA A 595 -9.34 17.96 -5.05
C ALA A 595 -8.60 17.13 -3.99
N ILE A 596 -7.41 17.58 -3.61
CA ILE A 596 -6.84 17.15 -2.35
C ILE A 596 -7.81 17.68 -1.29
N GLU A 597 -8.64 16.79 -0.74
CA GLU A 597 -9.20 16.96 0.61
C GLU A 597 -8.07 16.90 1.63
#